data_AF-R9NW96-F1
#
_entry.id   AF-R9NW96-F1
#
_cell.length_a   1.000
_cell.length_b   1.000
_cell.length_c   1.000
_cell.angle_alpha   90.00
_cell.angle_beta   90.00
_cell.angle_gamma   90.00
#
_symmetry.space_group_name_H-M   'P 1'
#
loop_
_entity.id
_entity.type
_entity.pdbx_description
1 polymer ?
#
loop_
_entity_poly.entity_id
_entity_poly.type
_entity_poly.pdbx_seq_one_letter_code
_entity_poly.pdbx_strand_id
1 'polypeptide(L)'
;MTTKIKPRKNCTLCNKIVDPTNFGNDFTCRTCRHECHRCEPLYRELVALHQKSQREQAAALKVLKDEIVELKTTLSTRQQKASTTLKGLKDTMSTLSCEINYLKQVKTKVEGDDRLSKIEKDLEEVKSDVKSLDQEVAGVYAERREDAISDKTAVNESMQETLNGLEDFTRRLKDAFVALTGPEEKKVKKEKEQREQEARRLKEGMLEMQDFMRQMQQAFSMLPVIQPQQQAPTSEQAKVKTEQNGSSKANTGGRSVVTNGIKKS
;
A
#
# COMPACT_ATOMS: atom_id res chain seq x y z
N MET A 1 -50.04 103.90 45.11
CA MET A 1 -48.64 104.29 45.38
C MET A 1 -48.33 103.94 46.83
N THR A 2 -47.56 102.88 47.08
CA THR A 2 -47.23 102.46 48.46
C THR A 2 -45.97 103.17 48.94
N THR A 3 -46.11 104.02 49.95
CA THR A 3 -44.99 104.78 50.52
C THR A 3 -44.23 103.94 51.55
N LYS A 4 -42.97 103.62 51.25
CA LYS A 4 -42.08 102.83 52.11
C LYS A 4 -41.46 103.70 53.20
N ILE A 5 -41.58 103.28 54.47
CA ILE A 5 -41.04 104.02 55.62
C ILE A 5 -39.96 103.18 56.31
N LYS A 6 -38.81 103.80 56.60
CA LYS A 6 -37.75 103.20 57.43
C LYS A 6 -38.14 103.29 58.92
N PRO A 7 -37.73 102.36 59.77
CA PRO A 7 -38.02 102.41 61.21
C PRO A 7 -37.55 103.74 61.82
N ARG A 8 -38.38 104.34 62.69
CA ARG A 8 -38.16 105.66 63.32
C ARG A 8 -38.18 106.87 62.37
N LYS A 9 -38.67 106.71 61.13
CA LYS A 9 -38.88 107.86 60.23
C LYS A 9 -40.32 108.36 60.28
N ASN A 10 -40.46 109.63 59.93
CA ASN A 10 -41.75 110.29 59.82
C ASN A 10 -42.60 109.70 58.69
N CYS A 11 -43.92 109.79 58.81
CA CYS A 11 -44.83 109.48 57.71
C CYS A 11 -44.47 110.31 56.48
N THR A 12 -44.28 109.70 55.32
CA THR A 12 -43.89 110.42 54.09
C THR A 12 -44.96 111.38 53.58
N LEU A 13 -46.23 111.17 53.96
CA LEU A 13 -47.34 112.04 53.55
C LEU A 13 -47.54 113.24 54.49
N CYS A 14 -47.31 113.07 55.80
CA CYS A 14 -47.61 114.13 56.77
C CYS A 14 -46.42 114.54 57.65
N ASN A 15 -45.24 113.96 57.42
CA ASN A 15 -43.99 114.20 58.15
C ASN A 15 -44.06 114.16 59.68
N LYS A 16 -45.08 113.51 60.26
CA LYS A 16 -45.16 113.29 61.71
C LYS A 16 -44.50 111.97 62.12
N ILE A 17 -43.92 111.96 63.32
CA ILE A 17 -43.23 110.80 63.90
C ILE A 17 -44.23 109.65 64.04
N VAL A 18 -43.87 108.50 63.49
CA VAL A 18 -44.64 107.26 63.62
C VAL A 18 -44.27 106.60 64.95
N ASP A 19 -45.29 106.21 65.72
CA ASP A 19 -45.13 105.52 67.00
C ASP A 19 -44.33 104.21 66.84
N PRO A 20 -43.16 104.08 67.49
CA PRO A 20 -42.28 102.93 67.32
C PRO A 20 -42.78 101.65 68.00
N THR A 21 -43.83 101.72 68.82
CA THR A 21 -44.30 100.59 69.65
C THR A 21 -45.20 99.60 68.91
N ASN A 22 -45.75 99.95 67.75
CA ASN A 22 -46.49 99.01 66.91
C ASN A 22 -45.54 98.24 65.99
N PHE A 23 -45.15 97.04 66.40
CA PHE A 23 -44.24 96.13 65.69
C PHE A 23 -44.90 95.30 64.57
N GLY A 24 -45.97 95.79 63.95
CA GLY A 24 -46.59 95.19 62.77
C GLY A 24 -45.89 95.58 61.45
N ASN A 25 -46.01 94.74 60.42
CA ASN A 25 -45.49 95.03 59.07
C ASN A 25 -46.24 96.19 58.39
N ASP A 26 -47.51 96.34 58.75
CA ASP A 26 -48.40 97.39 58.27
C ASP A 26 -48.80 98.25 59.46
N PHE A 27 -48.63 99.57 59.34
CA PHE A 27 -49.13 100.50 60.34
C PHE A 27 -49.85 101.65 59.65
N THR A 28 -50.97 102.08 60.21
CA THR A 28 -51.64 103.30 59.78
C THR A 28 -51.03 104.49 60.51
N CYS A 29 -50.65 105.53 59.77
CA CYS A 29 -50.21 106.78 60.40
C CYS A 29 -51.40 107.39 61.16
N ARG A 30 -51.31 107.52 62.49
CA ARG A 30 -52.41 108.07 63.31
C ARG A 30 -52.85 109.47 62.89
N THR A 31 -51.99 110.24 62.22
CA THR A 31 -52.28 111.62 61.83
C THR A 31 -53.06 111.70 60.51
N CYS A 32 -52.57 111.04 59.45
CA CYS A 32 -53.21 111.11 58.13
C CYS A 32 -54.05 109.87 57.78
N ARG A 33 -54.12 108.90 58.69
CA ARG A 33 -54.77 107.58 58.52
C ARG A 33 -54.27 106.78 57.31
N HIS A 34 -53.16 107.17 56.70
CA HIS A 34 -52.62 106.45 55.56
C HIS A 34 -51.88 105.18 55.99
N GLU A 35 -52.09 104.10 55.25
CA GLU A 35 -51.37 102.84 55.41
C GLU A 35 -49.92 103.01 54.97
N CYS A 36 -49.01 102.77 55.91
CA CYS A 36 -47.59 102.84 55.71
C CYS A 36 -47.00 101.45 55.93
N HIS A 37 -46.25 100.96 54.95
CA HIS A 37 -45.63 99.64 55.02
C HIS A 37 -44.17 99.76 55.41
N ARG A 38 -43.76 98.96 56.40
CA ARG A 38 -42.37 98.88 56.84
C ARG A 38 -41.61 97.98 55.86
N CYS A 39 -40.65 98.53 55.13
CA CYS A 39 -39.92 97.80 54.07
C CYS A 39 -38.84 96.82 54.61
N GLU A 40 -38.87 96.51 55.91
CA GLU A 40 -37.74 95.91 56.63
C GLU A 40 -37.68 94.37 56.72
N PRO A 41 -38.78 93.58 56.61
CA PRO A 41 -38.69 92.12 56.68
C PRO A 41 -37.94 91.50 55.49
N LEU A 42 -38.12 92.03 54.28
CA LEU A 42 -37.65 91.41 53.04
C LEU A 42 -36.12 91.47 52.87
N TYR A 43 -35.44 92.49 53.42
CA TYR A 43 -34.00 92.63 53.22
C TYR A 43 -33.20 91.57 54.00
N ARG A 44 -33.60 91.24 55.23
CA ARG A 44 -32.90 90.21 56.02
C ARG A 44 -33.05 88.82 55.41
N GLU A 45 -34.25 88.49 54.96
CA GLU A 45 -34.52 87.20 54.30
C GLU A 45 -33.79 87.10 52.96
N LEU A 46 -33.78 88.18 52.16
CA LEU A 46 -33.03 88.22 50.90
C LEU A 46 -31.51 88.04 51.13
N VAL A 47 -30.95 88.67 52.15
CA VAL A 47 -29.52 88.49 52.51
C VAL A 47 -29.24 87.06 52.98
N ALA A 48 -30.13 86.46 53.79
CA ALA A 48 -29.99 85.08 54.23
C ALA A 48 -30.06 84.08 53.06
N LEU A 49 -31.00 84.27 52.13
CA LEU A 49 -31.12 83.47 50.91
C LEU A 49 -29.87 83.62 50.02
N HIS A 50 -29.36 84.85 49.86
CA HIS A 50 -28.16 85.09 49.08
C HIS A 50 -26.94 84.38 49.70
N GLN A 51 -26.76 84.47 51.02
CA GLN A 51 -25.68 83.76 51.72
C GLN A 51 -25.82 82.23 51.62
N LYS A 52 -27.04 81.70 51.74
CA LYS A 52 -27.31 80.27 51.55
C LYS A 52 -26.93 79.83 50.14
N SER A 53 -27.38 80.57 49.13
CA SER A 53 -27.06 80.32 47.72
C SER A 53 -25.55 80.38 47.45
N GLN A 54 -24.83 81.35 48.02
CA GLN A 54 -23.37 81.42 47.91
C GLN A 54 -22.68 80.20 48.52
N ARG A 55 -23.13 79.70 49.67
CA ARG A 55 -22.55 78.50 50.29
C ARG A 55 -22.80 77.24 49.45
N GLU A 56 -24.01 77.09 48.90
CA GLU A 56 -24.35 75.98 48.01
C GLU A 56 -23.51 76.02 46.73
N GLN A 57 -23.35 77.20 46.12
CA GLN A 57 -22.47 77.40 44.97
C GLN A 57 -21.01 77.09 45.30
N ALA A 58 -20.51 77.56 46.45
CA ALA A 58 -19.14 77.26 46.90
C ALA A 58 -18.92 75.76 47.14
N ALA A 59 -19.92 75.06 47.70
CA ALA A 59 -19.88 73.62 47.89
C ALA A 59 -19.88 72.88 46.54
N ALA A 60 -20.75 73.27 45.61
CA ALA A 60 -20.80 72.69 44.26
C ALA A 60 -19.48 72.90 43.50
N LEU A 61 -18.91 74.11 43.56
CA LEU A 61 -17.61 74.40 42.96
C LEU A 61 -16.47 73.59 43.58
N LYS A 62 -16.53 73.33 44.89
CA LYS A 62 -15.55 72.48 45.56
C LYS A 62 -15.63 71.04 45.05
N VAL A 63 -16.83 70.47 44.97
CA VAL A 63 -17.05 69.11 44.43
C VAL A 63 -16.53 69.00 42.99
N LEU A 64 -16.90 69.94 42.13
CA LEU A 64 -16.41 69.96 40.74
C LEU A 64 -14.89 70.07 40.65
N LYS A 65 -14.27 70.88 41.52
CA LYS A 65 -12.81 70.99 41.57
C LYS A 65 -12.15 69.69 42.00
N ASP A 66 -12.71 69.01 43.00
CA ASP A 66 -12.20 67.72 43.49
C ASP A 66 -12.35 66.64 42.41
N GLU A 67 -13.48 66.58 41.71
CA GLU A 67 -13.70 65.68 40.56
C GLU A 67 -12.71 65.96 39.40
N ILE A 68 -12.45 67.23 39.08
CA ILE A 68 -11.47 67.58 38.05
C ILE A 68 -10.06 67.11 38.45
N VAL A 69 -9.70 67.22 39.73
CA VAL A 69 -8.40 66.73 40.22
C VAL A 69 -8.32 65.21 40.09
N GLU A 70 -9.36 64.48 40.47
CA GLU A 70 -9.42 63.02 40.35
C GLU A 70 -9.38 62.54 38.88
N LEU A 71 -10.11 63.20 37.99
CA LEU A 71 -10.07 62.90 36.57
C LEU A 71 -8.67 63.16 35.99
N LYS A 72 -8.02 64.25 36.42
CA LYS A 72 -6.66 64.59 35.97
C LYS A 72 -5.64 63.55 36.43
N THR A 73 -5.71 63.10 37.69
CA THR A 73 -4.79 62.06 38.19
C THR A 73 -5.02 60.74 37.44
N THR A 74 -6.28 60.33 37.27
CA THR A 74 -6.64 59.12 36.53
C THR A 74 -6.16 59.17 35.08
N LEU A 75 -6.36 60.29 34.39
CA LEU A 75 -5.90 60.49 33.01
C LEU A 75 -4.37 60.41 32.94
N SER A 76 -3.66 61.08 33.85
CA SER A 76 -2.20 61.05 33.92
C SER A 76 -1.67 59.64 34.12
N THR A 77 -2.26 58.86 35.03
CA THR A 77 -1.87 57.47 35.26
C THR A 77 -2.13 56.59 34.04
N ARG A 78 -3.28 56.76 33.37
CA ARG A 78 -3.59 56.03 32.13
C ARG A 78 -2.61 56.38 31.01
N GLN A 79 -2.28 57.67 30.86
CA GLN A 79 -1.31 58.14 29.87
C GLN A 79 0.08 57.56 30.13
N GLN A 80 0.52 57.52 31.40
CA GLN A 80 1.81 56.92 31.77
C GLN A 80 1.84 55.43 31.44
N LYS A 81 0.78 54.68 31.80
CA LYS A 81 0.65 53.26 31.45
C LYS A 81 0.72 53.05 29.94
N ALA A 82 -0.07 53.79 29.17
CA ALA A 82 -0.07 53.71 27.71
C ALA A 82 1.32 54.01 27.11
N SER A 83 2.02 55.02 27.61
CA SER A 83 3.38 55.37 27.18
C SER A 83 4.38 54.24 27.48
N THR A 84 4.32 53.64 28.68
CA THR A 84 5.19 52.52 29.04
C THR A 84 4.91 51.28 28.19
N THR A 85 3.64 50.96 27.92
CA THR A 85 3.25 49.85 27.05
C THR A 85 3.72 50.08 25.62
N LEU A 86 3.54 51.29 25.08
CA LEU A 86 3.98 51.63 23.74
C LEU A 86 5.50 51.52 23.60
N LYS A 87 6.25 51.94 24.62
CA LYS A 87 7.71 51.77 24.67
C LYS A 87 8.08 50.28 24.62
N GLY A 88 7.46 49.45 25.46
CA GLY A 88 7.68 48.00 25.45
C GLY A 88 7.39 47.37 24.08
N LEU A 89 6.28 47.75 23.45
CA LEU A 89 5.95 47.28 22.10
C LEU A 89 7.01 47.70 21.06
N LYS A 90 7.49 48.95 21.12
CA LYS A 90 8.56 49.43 20.23
C LYS A 90 9.85 48.64 20.41
N ASP A 91 10.22 48.33 21.65
CA ASP A 91 11.42 47.54 21.96
C ASP A 91 11.26 46.11 21.41
N THR A 92 10.10 45.46 21.62
CA THR A 92 9.83 44.12 21.06
C THR A 92 9.86 44.11 19.52
N MET A 93 9.32 45.15 18.87
CA MET A 93 9.34 45.28 17.41
C MET A 93 10.78 45.43 16.88
N SER A 94 11.64 46.11 17.65
CA SER A 94 13.06 46.25 17.31
C SER A 94 13.79 44.91 17.40
N THR A 95 13.52 44.12 18.46
CA THR A 95 14.07 42.76 18.60
C THR A 95 13.63 41.85 17.45
N LEU A 96 12.34 41.81 17.14
CA LEU A 96 11.82 41.02 16.02
C LEU A 96 12.44 41.43 14.68
N SER A 97 12.65 42.73 14.48
CA SER A 97 13.31 43.24 13.26
C SER A 97 14.76 42.73 13.14
N CYS A 98 15.50 42.67 14.26
CA CYS A 98 16.84 42.09 14.30
C CYS A 98 16.82 40.58 13.98
N GLU A 99 15.91 39.82 14.58
CA GLU A 99 15.76 38.38 14.35
C GLU A 99 15.39 38.07 12.89
N ILE A 100 14.46 38.83 12.31
CA ILE A 100 14.10 38.71 10.88
C ILE A 100 15.32 38.94 10.00
N ASN A 101 16.14 39.95 10.30
CA ASN A 101 17.37 40.21 9.54
C ASN A 101 18.39 39.08 9.70
N TYR A 102 18.53 38.51 10.89
CA TYR A 102 19.38 37.34 11.11
C TYR A 102 18.90 36.13 10.29
N LEU A 103 17.59 35.83 10.31
CA LEU A 103 17.01 34.75 9.52
C LEU A 103 17.21 34.95 8.02
N LYS A 104 17.09 36.19 7.52
CA LYS A 104 17.42 36.51 6.12
C LYS A 104 18.87 36.17 5.80
N GLN A 105 19.82 36.51 6.68
CA GLN A 105 21.23 36.17 6.47
C GLN A 105 21.46 34.66 6.47
N VAL A 106 20.83 33.92 7.39
CA VAL A 106 20.90 32.45 7.41
C VAL A 106 20.35 31.88 6.11
N LYS A 107 19.18 32.34 5.67
CA LYS A 107 18.58 31.91 4.40
C LYS A 107 19.53 32.14 3.22
N THR A 108 20.12 33.33 3.10
CA THR A 108 21.07 33.61 2.02
C THR A 108 22.34 32.77 2.08
N LYS A 109 22.81 32.42 3.29
CA LYS A 109 23.97 31.52 3.45
C LYS A 109 23.65 30.09 3.04
N VAL A 110 22.44 29.61 3.32
CA VAL A 110 21.98 28.27 2.94
C VAL A 110 21.72 28.20 1.43
N GLU A 111 21.05 29.21 0.85
CA GLU A 111 20.81 29.28 -0.60
C GLU A 111 22.12 29.44 -1.38
N GLY A 112 23.11 30.13 -0.82
CA GLY A 112 24.46 30.25 -1.38
C GLY A 112 25.40 29.12 -0.99
N ASP A 113 24.94 28.08 -0.28
CA ASP A 113 25.78 26.94 0.07
C ASP A 113 25.93 26.01 -1.14
N ASP A 114 26.92 26.29 -1.98
CA ASP A 114 27.28 25.48 -3.15
C ASP A 114 27.54 24.00 -2.80
N ARG A 115 27.79 23.67 -1.53
CA ARG A 115 27.94 22.29 -1.08
C ARG A 115 26.64 21.51 -1.22
N LEU A 116 25.49 22.13 -0.94
CA LEU A 116 24.17 21.49 -1.14
C LEU A 116 23.95 21.22 -2.61
N SER A 117 24.18 22.21 -3.49
CA SER A 117 24.05 22.00 -4.93
C SER A 117 25.03 20.94 -5.46
N LYS A 118 26.26 20.90 -4.92
CA LYS A 118 27.24 19.87 -5.27
C LYS A 118 26.76 18.48 -4.84
N ILE A 119 26.27 18.33 -3.61
CA ILE A 119 25.74 17.06 -3.11
C ILE A 119 24.57 16.59 -3.97
N GLU A 120 23.67 17.49 -4.39
CA GLU A 120 22.56 17.15 -5.29
C GLU A 120 23.06 16.64 -6.65
N LYS A 121 24.09 17.27 -7.22
CA LYS A 121 24.72 16.81 -8.47
C LYS A 121 25.39 15.45 -8.30
N ASP A 122 26.19 15.28 -7.24
CA ASP A 122 26.88 14.03 -6.94
C ASP A 122 25.85 12.88 -6.74
N LEU A 123 24.69 13.17 -6.15
CA LEU A 123 23.59 12.20 -6.00
C LEU A 123 22.96 11.79 -7.35
N GLU A 124 22.75 12.73 -8.26
CA GLU A 124 22.23 12.41 -9.59
C GLU A 124 23.25 11.65 -10.44
N GLU A 125 24.54 11.91 -10.28
CA GLU A 125 25.63 11.12 -10.90
C GLU A 125 25.61 9.68 -10.38
N VAL A 126 25.64 9.47 -9.06
CA VAL A 126 25.56 8.12 -8.45
C VAL A 126 24.30 7.37 -8.90
N LYS A 127 23.17 8.06 -9.03
CA LYS A 127 21.92 7.47 -9.52
C LYS A 127 22.01 7.07 -11.00
N SER A 128 22.76 7.80 -11.82
CA SER A 128 23.06 7.41 -13.20
C SER A 128 23.95 6.16 -13.23
N ASP A 129 24.99 6.12 -12.40
CA ASP A 129 25.92 4.98 -12.33
C ASP A 129 25.20 3.71 -11.87
N VAL A 130 24.34 3.81 -10.85
CA VAL A 130 23.52 2.67 -10.39
C VAL A 130 22.63 2.14 -11.51
N LYS A 131 22.02 3.02 -12.32
CA LYS A 131 21.22 2.58 -13.47
C LYS A 131 22.06 1.91 -14.55
N SER A 132 23.27 2.42 -14.80
CA SER A 132 24.21 1.79 -15.75
C SER A 132 24.60 0.39 -15.26
N LEU A 133 24.95 0.26 -13.98
CA LEU A 133 25.27 -1.02 -13.37
C LEU A 133 24.09 -2.00 -13.41
N ASP A 134 22.87 -1.54 -13.14
CA ASP A 134 21.67 -2.39 -13.26
C ASP A 134 21.49 -2.92 -14.70
N GLN A 135 21.77 -2.09 -15.72
CA GLN A 135 21.74 -2.51 -17.13
C GLN A 135 22.84 -3.51 -17.47
N GLU A 136 24.07 -3.27 -17.02
CA GLU A 136 25.19 -4.21 -17.21
C GLU A 136 24.91 -5.55 -16.54
N VAL A 137 24.42 -5.54 -15.30
CA VAL A 137 24.03 -6.75 -14.57
C VAL A 137 22.94 -7.49 -15.33
N ALA A 138 21.91 -6.79 -15.80
CA ALA A 138 20.87 -7.41 -16.63
C ALA A 138 21.44 -8.01 -17.93
N GLY A 139 22.39 -7.33 -18.57
CA GLY A 139 23.12 -7.82 -19.75
C GLY A 139 23.88 -9.11 -19.47
N VAL A 140 24.70 -9.14 -18.41
CA VAL A 140 25.45 -10.33 -18.01
C VAL A 140 24.53 -11.52 -17.69
N TYR A 141 23.38 -11.28 -17.04
CA TYR A 141 22.39 -12.33 -16.81
C TYR A 141 21.73 -12.83 -18.10
N ALA A 142 21.52 -11.96 -19.08
CA ALA A 142 20.98 -12.33 -20.39
C ALA A 142 22.01 -13.16 -21.19
N GLU A 143 23.26 -12.69 -21.30
CA GLU A 143 24.35 -13.42 -21.97
C GLU A 143 24.56 -14.80 -21.35
N ARG A 144 24.63 -14.90 -20.02
CA ARG A 144 24.78 -16.18 -19.33
C ARG A 144 23.61 -17.13 -19.62
N ARG A 145 22.41 -16.61 -19.85
CA ARG A 145 21.24 -17.42 -20.22
C ARG A 145 21.34 -17.89 -21.67
N GLU A 146 21.82 -17.05 -22.58
CA GLU A 146 22.04 -17.40 -23.99
C GLU A 146 23.15 -18.45 -24.15
N ASP A 147 24.29 -18.29 -23.46
CA ASP A 147 25.37 -19.29 -23.42
C ASP A 147 24.87 -20.64 -22.91
N ALA A 148 24.09 -20.63 -21.82
CA ALA A 148 23.51 -21.84 -21.25
C ALA A 148 22.46 -22.51 -22.16
N ILE A 149 21.85 -21.77 -23.10
CA ILE A 149 20.98 -22.32 -24.13
C ILE A 149 21.83 -22.90 -25.26
N SER A 150 22.80 -22.14 -25.76
CA SER A 150 23.71 -22.55 -26.84
C SER A 150 24.40 -23.89 -26.53
N ASP A 151 24.99 -24.01 -25.33
CA ASP A 151 25.64 -25.24 -24.87
C ASP A 151 24.68 -26.44 -24.82
N LYS A 152 23.42 -26.21 -24.42
CA LYS A 152 22.41 -27.27 -24.39
C LYS A 152 22.00 -27.69 -25.79
N THR A 153 21.87 -26.77 -26.74
CA THR A 153 21.58 -27.09 -28.14
C THR A 153 22.71 -27.87 -28.79
N ALA A 154 23.97 -27.46 -28.61
CA ALA A 154 25.12 -28.14 -29.19
C ALA A 154 25.29 -29.58 -28.66
N VAL A 155 25.09 -29.78 -27.35
CA VAL A 155 25.10 -31.12 -26.75
C VAL A 155 23.95 -31.98 -27.28
N ASN A 156 22.76 -31.38 -27.45
CA ASN A 156 21.59 -32.11 -27.95
C ASN A 156 21.75 -32.52 -29.42
N GLU A 157 22.32 -31.66 -30.27
CA GLU A 157 22.60 -31.98 -31.68
C GLU A 157 23.62 -33.11 -31.82
N SER A 158 24.71 -33.07 -31.05
CA SER A 158 25.73 -34.14 -31.02
C SER A 158 25.14 -35.48 -30.53
N MET A 159 24.27 -35.43 -29.52
CA MET A 159 23.59 -36.60 -29.00
C MET A 159 22.59 -37.18 -30.02
N GLN A 160 21.89 -36.31 -30.76
CA GLN A 160 20.97 -36.69 -31.83
C GLN A 160 21.70 -37.37 -32.99
N GLU A 161 22.85 -36.86 -33.43
CA GLU A 161 23.67 -37.51 -34.47
C GLU A 161 24.14 -38.90 -34.03
N THR A 162 24.57 -39.03 -32.77
CA THR A 162 25.00 -40.33 -32.21
C THR A 162 23.85 -41.33 -32.17
N LEU A 163 22.65 -40.89 -31.78
CA LEU A 163 21.44 -41.73 -31.79
C LEU A 163 21.03 -42.13 -33.21
N ASN A 164 21.07 -41.20 -34.17
CA ASN A 164 20.78 -41.49 -35.57
C ASN A 164 21.78 -42.49 -36.17
N GLY A 165 23.06 -42.35 -35.85
CA GLY A 165 24.11 -43.30 -36.26
C GLY A 165 23.90 -44.70 -35.67
N LEU A 166 23.50 -44.78 -34.40
CA LEU A 166 23.18 -46.06 -33.75
C LEU A 166 21.92 -46.71 -34.34
N GLU A 167 20.92 -45.92 -34.70
CA GLU A 167 19.71 -46.40 -35.35
C GLU A 167 20.00 -46.95 -36.75
N ASP A 168 20.85 -46.26 -37.52
CA ASP A 168 21.28 -46.73 -38.84
C ASP A 168 22.14 -48.00 -38.74
N PHE A 169 23.03 -48.08 -37.74
CA PHE A 169 23.79 -49.30 -37.44
C PHE A 169 22.88 -50.47 -37.07
N THR A 170 21.89 -50.24 -36.20
CA THR A 170 20.91 -51.25 -35.79
C THR A 170 20.07 -51.72 -36.96
N ARG A 171 19.71 -50.82 -37.88
CA ARG A 171 19.01 -51.16 -39.13
C ARG A 171 19.87 -52.07 -40.01
N ARG A 172 21.13 -51.72 -40.23
CA ARG A 172 22.08 -52.54 -41.00
C ARG A 172 22.31 -53.92 -40.37
N LEU A 173 22.39 -54.00 -39.04
CA LEU A 173 22.47 -55.28 -38.33
C LEU A 173 21.22 -56.13 -38.56
N LYS A 174 20.02 -55.54 -38.48
CA LYS A 174 18.77 -56.25 -38.78
C LYS A 174 18.76 -56.78 -40.21
N ASP A 175 19.14 -55.95 -41.18
CA ASP A 175 19.18 -56.35 -42.59
C ASP A 175 20.19 -57.49 -42.83
N ALA A 176 21.37 -57.42 -42.20
CA ALA A 176 22.36 -58.48 -42.25
C ALA A 176 21.85 -59.79 -41.62
N PHE A 177 21.15 -59.71 -40.49
CA PHE A 177 20.53 -60.88 -39.87
C PHE A 177 19.46 -61.51 -40.77
N VAL A 178 18.59 -60.70 -41.39
CA VAL A 178 17.59 -61.19 -42.36
C VAL A 178 18.27 -61.82 -43.57
N ALA A 179 19.38 -61.26 -44.05
CA ALA A 179 20.15 -61.83 -45.14
C ALA A 179 20.83 -63.16 -44.77
N LEU A 180 21.18 -63.35 -43.50
CA LEU A 180 21.78 -64.58 -42.98
C LEU A 180 20.75 -65.70 -42.70
N THR A 181 19.55 -65.35 -42.25
CA THR A 181 18.47 -66.34 -41.97
C THR A 181 17.59 -66.64 -43.20
N GLY A 182 17.51 -65.71 -44.16
CA GLY A 182 16.74 -65.87 -45.40
C GLY A 182 17.09 -67.07 -46.28
N PRO A 183 18.35 -67.52 -46.40
CA PRO A 183 18.72 -68.73 -47.15
C PRO A 183 18.30 -70.03 -46.45
N GLU A 184 18.32 -70.07 -45.11
CA GLU A 184 17.91 -71.25 -44.34
C GLU A 184 16.40 -71.44 -44.35
N GLU A 185 15.62 -70.37 -44.15
CA GLU A 185 14.15 -70.47 -44.20
C GLU A 185 13.65 -70.92 -45.58
N LYS A 186 14.29 -70.48 -46.68
CA LYS A 186 13.94 -70.92 -48.04
C LYS A 186 14.29 -72.39 -48.29
N LYS A 187 15.37 -72.91 -47.71
CA LYS A 187 15.72 -74.34 -47.80
C LYS A 187 14.76 -75.19 -46.98
N VAL A 188 14.45 -74.79 -45.75
CA VAL A 188 13.49 -75.50 -44.88
C VAL A 188 12.08 -75.50 -45.47
N LYS A 189 11.63 -74.40 -46.09
CA LYS A 189 10.34 -74.36 -46.80
C LYS A 189 10.30 -75.31 -47.99
N LYS A 190 11.33 -75.31 -48.84
CA LYS A 190 11.42 -76.23 -49.98
C LYS A 190 11.46 -77.69 -49.53
N GLU A 191 12.23 -78.00 -48.49
CA GLU A 191 12.35 -79.37 -47.97
C GLU A 191 11.04 -79.84 -47.32
N LYS A 192 10.29 -78.94 -46.67
CA LYS A 192 8.96 -79.24 -46.11
C LYS A 192 7.92 -79.48 -47.21
N GLU A 193 7.92 -78.66 -48.27
CA GLU A 193 7.06 -78.87 -49.45
C GLU A 193 7.37 -80.20 -50.16
N GLN A 194 8.65 -80.56 -50.25
CA GLN A 194 9.09 -81.80 -50.88
C GLN A 194 8.67 -83.04 -50.08
N ARG A 195 8.80 -83.00 -48.74
CA ARG A 195 8.26 -84.07 -47.86
C ARG A 195 6.74 -84.18 -47.95
N GLU A 196 6.02 -83.06 -48.14
CA GLU A 196 4.57 -83.10 -48.30
C GLU A 196 4.14 -83.71 -49.64
N GLN A 197 4.89 -83.44 -50.72
CA GLN A 197 4.67 -84.12 -52.02
C GLN A 197 4.96 -85.62 -51.95
N GLU A 198 6.04 -86.03 -51.29
CA GLU A 198 6.36 -87.45 -51.10
C GLU A 198 5.28 -88.16 -50.26
N ALA A 199 4.78 -87.52 -49.20
CA ALA A 199 3.68 -88.06 -48.41
C ALA A 199 2.38 -88.21 -49.22
N ARG A 200 2.11 -87.31 -50.17
CA ARG A 200 0.95 -87.43 -51.08
C ARG A 200 1.13 -88.61 -52.06
N ARG A 201 2.29 -88.73 -52.70
CA ARG A 201 2.60 -89.86 -53.58
C ARG A 201 2.56 -91.20 -52.85
N LEU A 202 3.05 -91.26 -51.62
CA LEU A 202 3.00 -92.46 -50.81
C LEU A 202 1.55 -92.86 -50.47
N LYS A 203 0.68 -91.89 -50.18
CA LYS A 203 -0.75 -92.13 -49.96
C LYS A 203 -1.46 -92.65 -51.20
N GLU A 204 -1.17 -92.09 -52.38
CA GLU A 204 -1.70 -92.58 -53.65
C GLU A 204 -1.23 -94.02 -53.92
N GLY A 205 0.05 -94.31 -53.74
CA GLY A 205 0.59 -95.67 -53.88
C GLY A 205 -0.03 -96.67 -52.89
N MET A 206 -0.33 -96.25 -51.65
CA MET A 206 -1.04 -97.11 -50.70
C MET A 206 -2.49 -97.39 -51.11
N LEU A 207 -3.19 -96.43 -51.70
CA LEU A 207 -4.55 -96.64 -52.22
C LEU A 207 -4.55 -97.61 -53.39
N GLU A 208 -3.62 -97.44 -54.34
CA GLU A 208 -3.45 -98.37 -55.46
C GLU A 208 -3.12 -99.79 -54.97
N MET A 209 -2.25 -99.91 -53.97
CA MET A 209 -1.90 -101.22 -53.40
C MET A 209 -3.06 -101.83 -52.61
N GLN A 210 -3.89 -101.03 -51.96
CA GLN A 210 -5.10 -101.50 -51.29
C GLN A 210 -6.15 -101.99 -52.30
N ASP A 211 -6.31 -101.31 -53.42
CA ASP A 211 -7.20 -101.74 -54.50
C ASP A 211 -6.68 -103.00 -55.21
N PHE A 212 -5.36 -103.10 -55.40
CA PHE A 212 -4.72 -104.32 -55.87
C PHE A 212 -4.93 -105.49 -54.90
N MET A 213 -4.73 -105.28 -53.60
CA MET A 213 -5.00 -106.29 -52.57
C MET A 213 -6.47 -106.71 -52.54
N ARG A 214 -7.39 -105.78 -52.78
CA ARG A 214 -8.83 -106.04 -52.87
C ARG A 214 -9.18 -106.89 -54.10
N GLN A 215 -8.59 -106.58 -55.26
CA GLN A 215 -8.71 -107.41 -56.47
C GLN A 215 -8.12 -108.80 -56.26
N MET A 216 -6.94 -108.90 -55.64
CA MET A 216 -6.30 -110.17 -55.30
C MET A 216 -7.17 -110.99 -54.34
N GLN A 217 -7.75 -110.38 -53.30
CA GLN A 217 -8.67 -111.09 -52.40
C GLN A 217 -9.95 -111.54 -53.11
N GLN A 218 -10.47 -110.79 -54.08
CA GLN A 218 -11.59 -111.23 -54.92
C GLN A 218 -11.20 -112.40 -55.85
N ALA A 219 -9.97 -112.41 -56.37
CA ALA A 219 -9.47 -113.53 -57.16
C ALA A 219 -9.23 -114.78 -56.29
N PHE A 220 -8.75 -114.61 -55.05
CA PHE A 220 -8.50 -115.70 -54.11
C PHE A 220 -9.76 -116.23 -53.43
N SER A 221 -10.81 -115.43 -53.24
CA SER A 221 -12.10 -115.91 -52.71
C SER A 221 -12.87 -116.79 -53.70
N MET A 222 -12.47 -116.81 -54.97
CA MET A 222 -12.94 -117.76 -55.97
C MET A 222 -12.16 -119.10 -55.96
N LEU A 223 -11.13 -119.24 -55.12
CA LEU A 223 -10.34 -120.46 -54.99
C LEU A 223 -10.73 -121.22 -53.71
N PRO A 224 -11.09 -122.52 -53.79
CA PRO A 224 -11.39 -123.32 -52.61
C PRO A 224 -10.15 -123.52 -51.73
N VAL A 225 -10.17 -122.98 -50.50
CA VAL A 225 -9.05 -122.96 -49.55
C VAL A 225 -8.85 -124.33 -48.88
N ILE A 226 -7.64 -124.87 -49.02
CA ILE A 226 -7.08 -126.00 -48.27
C ILE A 226 -5.99 -125.43 -47.33
N GLN A 227 -6.12 -125.63 -46.01
CA GLN A 227 -5.13 -125.26 -44.98
C GLN A 227 -3.90 -126.18 -45.01
N PRO A 228 -2.67 -125.69 -44.71
CA PRO A 228 -2.10 -125.94 -43.36
C PRO A 228 -1.05 -124.93 -42.79
N GLN A 229 -0.92 -125.03 -41.46
CA GLN A 229 0.16 -124.79 -40.46
C GLN A 229 1.46 -123.98 -40.72
N GLN A 230 1.84 -123.26 -39.64
CA GLN A 230 3.13 -123.25 -38.90
C GLN A 230 4.05 -121.99 -38.87
N GLN A 231 4.48 -121.70 -37.62
CA GLN A 231 5.74 -121.08 -37.13
C GLN A 231 5.88 -119.56 -36.86
N ALA A 232 6.46 -119.29 -35.67
CA ALA A 232 7.02 -118.03 -35.12
C ALA A 232 8.42 -117.71 -35.74
N PRO A 233 9.22 -116.64 -35.41
CA PRO A 233 9.58 -116.15 -34.05
C PRO A 233 10.04 -114.65 -33.89
N THR A 234 10.45 -114.29 -32.65
CA THR A 234 11.53 -113.33 -32.20
C THR A 234 11.50 -111.83 -32.61
N SER A 235 11.34 -110.88 -31.67
CA SER A 235 12.30 -110.21 -30.74
C SER A 235 13.18 -109.11 -31.38
N GLU A 236 13.17 -107.86 -30.85
CA GLU A 236 14.38 -107.09 -30.46
C GLU A 236 14.08 -105.71 -29.83
N GLN A 237 15.13 -105.16 -29.23
CA GLN A 237 15.20 -104.16 -28.16
C GLN A 237 15.42 -102.70 -28.62
N ALA A 238 15.47 -101.84 -27.57
CA ALA A 238 16.24 -100.60 -27.41
C ALA A 238 15.57 -99.31 -27.91
N LYS A 239 15.79 -98.09 -27.40
CA LYS A 239 16.37 -97.41 -26.21
C LYS A 239 16.37 -95.90 -26.63
N VAL A 240 16.71 -94.97 -25.72
CA VAL A 240 17.21 -93.58 -25.96
C VAL A 240 16.10 -92.48 -26.03
N LYS A 241 16.15 -91.28 -25.43
CA LYS A 241 17.02 -90.55 -24.45
C LYS A 241 16.47 -89.09 -24.32
N THR A 242 16.94 -88.36 -23.30
CA THR A 242 17.14 -86.87 -23.22
C THR A 242 15.90 -86.03 -22.84
N GLU A 243 15.83 -85.31 -21.69
CA GLU A 243 16.49 -84.04 -21.30
C GLU A 243 16.25 -82.91 -22.33
N GLN A 244 15.91 -81.65 -22.00
CA GLN A 244 16.45 -80.77 -20.96
C GLN A 244 15.62 -79.45 -20.83
N ASN A 245 15.71 -78.84 -19.63
CA ASN A 245 15.76 -77.40 -19.24
C ASN A 245 15.46 -76.30 -20.29
N GLY A 246 14.95 -75.11 -19.94
CA GLY A 246 14.89 -74.35 -18.70
C GLY A 246 14.54 -72.89 -19.04
N SER A 247 13.97 -72.11 -18.11
CA SER A 247 14.64 -70.97 -17.44
C SER A 247 14.98 -69.78 -18.39
N SER A 248 14.67 -68.51 -18.15
CA SER A 248 14.34 -67.79 -16.91
C SER A 248 13.97 -66.33 -17.23
N LYS A 249 13.22 -65.72 -16.28
CA LYS A 249 13.42 -64.41 -15.61
C LYS A 249 14.29 -63.33 -16.26
N ALA A 250 14.19 -62.04 -15.96
CA ALA A 250 13.30 -61.13 -15.22
C ALA A 250 14.10 -59.81 -15.09
N ASN A 251 13.41 -58.74 -14.67
CA ASN A 251 13.95 -57.66 -13.82
C ASN A 251 14.98 -56.71 -14.46
N THR A 252 15.14 -55.44 -14.11
CA THR A 252 14.66 -54.56 -13.02
C THR A 252 14.93 -53.12 -13.51
N GLY A 253 14.17 -52.10 -13.11
CA GLY A 253 14.52 -51.20 -11.98
C GLY A 253 15.80 -50.39 -12.26
N GLY A 254 15.89 -49.07 -12.19
CA GLY A 254 15.15 -48.01 -11.49
C GLY A 254 16.17 -46.91 -11.14
N ARG A 255 15.73 -45.66 -10.95
CA ARG A 255 16.44 -44.56 -10.22
C ARG A 255 15.53 -43.33 -10.26
N SER A 256 15.01 -42.81 -9.14
CA SER A 256 15.64 -42.06 -8.04
C SER A 256 16.10 -40.66 -8.45
N VAL A 257 15.68 -39.63 -7.68
CA VAL A 257 16.51 -38.60 -7.00
C VAL A 257 15.70 -37.30 -6.76
N VAL A 258 15.38 -36.95 -5.50
CA VAL A 258 15.98 -35.91 -4.60
C VAL A 258 15.52 -34.45 -4.88
N THR A 259 15.08 -33.71 -3.85
CA THR A 259 15.79 -32.52 -3.29
C THR A 259 15.01 -31.78 -2.21
N ASN A 260 15.81 -31.25 -1.28
CA ASN A 260 15.50 -30.54 -0.04
C ASN A 260 15.06 -29.08 -0.23
N GLY A 261 14.37 -28.54 0.78
CA GLY A 261 14.17 -27.10 0.99
C GLY A 261 14.68 -26.67 2.36
N ILE A 262 15.63 -25.73 2.38
CA ILE A 262 16.12 -25.00 3.55
C ILE A 262 15.44 -23.62 3.55
N LYS A 263 14.92 -23.16 4.70
CA LYS A 263 14.57 -21.75 4.92
C LYS A 263 15.17 -21.25 6.23
N LYS A 264 15.75 -20.05 6.11
CA LYS A 264 16.43 -19.24 7.14
C LYS A 264 15.45 -18.65 8.15
N SER A 265 15.96 -18.38 9.35
CA SER A 265 15.78 -17.13 10.09
C SER A 265 17.05 -16.86 10.88
#